data_AF-A0A804M5K3-F1
#
_entry.id   AF-A0A804M5K3-F1
#
_cell.length_a   1.000
_cell.length_b   1.000
_cell.length_c   1.000
_cell.angle_alpha   90.00
_cell.angle_beta   90.00
_cell.angle_gamma   90.00
#
_symmetry.space_group_name_H-M   'P 1'
#
loop_
_entity.id
_entity.type
_entity.pdbx_description
1 polymer ?
#
loop_
_entity_poly.entity_id
_entity_poly.type
_entity_poly.pdbx_seq_one_letter_code
_entity_poly.pdbx_strand_id
1 'polypeptide(L)'
;MAPNVFHFADSVLPLWVTTVAKNELVDSKEPGQDEQSNLTAEGEDSLLSRKLAEMMAILLKKGSPRILDCASGVLLSTFQLTLRRSDYDIVLGMTRFICDKLLGNNSLALEKLQLTRDFLHENFLEIDRYVRDELVHDDDSRQQLEKAKALIRSVLTDV
;
A
#
# COMPACT_ATOMS: atom_id res chain seq x y z
N MET A 1 -26.87 -7.58 -17.79
CA MET A 1 -26.65 -6.96 -16.47
C MET A 1 -25.21 -6.48 -16.47
N ALA A 2 -24.96 -5.18 -16.42
CA ALA A 2 -23.59 -4.70 -16.26
C ALA A 2 -23.13 -5.16 -14.86
N PRO A 3 -22.00 -5.86 -14.73
CA PRO A 3 -21.44 -6.12 -13.40
C PRO A 3 -21.22 -4.75 -12.76
N ASN A 4 -21.58 -4.63 -11.49
CA ASN A 4 -21.28 -3.43 -10.70
C ASN A 4 -19.76 -3.28 -10.66
N VAL A 5 -19.22 -2.59 -11.66
CA VAL A 5 -17.93 -1.92 -11.59
C VAL A 5 -17.99 -1.17 -10.27
N PHE A 6 -17.09 -1.48 -9.34
CA PHE A 6 -17.16 -0.89 -8.01
C PHE A 6 -17.44 0.60 -8.15
N HIS A 7 -18.32 1.12 -7.30
CA HIS A 7 -18.72 2.51 -7.32
C HIS A 7 -17.51 3.39 -6.91
N PHE A 8 -16.56 3.55 -7.84
CA PHE A 8 -15.28 4.26 -7.70
C PHE A 8 -15.42 5.74 -8.05
N ALA A 9 -16.65 6.20 -8.34
CA ALA A 9 -16.92 7.57 -8.77
C ALA A 9 -16.45 8.65 -7.77
N ASP A 10 -16.23 8.30 -6.50
CA ASP A 10 -15.77 9.22 -5.47
C ASP A 10 -14.25 9.16 -5.20
N SER A 11 -13.51 8.23 -5.82
CA SER A 11 -12.05 8.14 -5.64
C SER A 11 -11.32 8.96 -6.69
N VAL A 12 -10.77 10.12 -6.30
CA VAL A 12 -9.86 10.95 -7.14
C VAL A 12 -8.49 10.26 -7.34
N LEU A 13 -8.23 9.16 -6.63
CA LEU A 13 -7.04 8.35 -6.77
C LEU A 13 -7.15 7.42 -7.99
N PRO A 14 -6.03 7.14 -8.70
CA PRO A 14 -6.03 6.16 -9.76
C PRO A 14 -6.52 4.79 -9.27
N LEU A 15 -7.36 4.12 -10.07
CA LEU A 15 -7.97 2.82 -9.74
C LEU A 15 -6.94 1.79 -9.26
N TRP A 16 -5.76 1.77 -9.87
CA TRP A 16 -4.73 0.79 -9.52
C TRP A 16 -4.17 1.05 -8.10
N VAL A 17 -4.07 2.30 -7.65
CA VAL A 17 -3.59 2.65 -6.29
C VAL A 17 -4.58 2.12 -5.25
N THR A 18 -5.86 2.42 -5.44
CA THR A 18 -6.91 2.00 -4.51
C THR A 18 -7.08 0.48 -4.51
N THR A 19 -6.98 -0.16 -5.66
CA THR A 19 -7.08 -1.62 -5.79
C THR A 19 -5.91 -2.33 -5.09
N VAL A 20 -4.67 -1.89 -5.34
CA VAL A 20 -3.48 -2.47 -4.68
C VAL A 20 -3.57 -2.29 -3.17
N ALA A 21 -3.89 -1.08 -2.70
CA ALA A 21 -3.99 -0.83 -1.27
C ALA A 21 -5.05 -1.71 -0.60
N LYS A 22 -6.26 -1.81 -1.20
CA LYS A 22 -7.35 -2.62 -0.65
C LYS A 22 -7.00 -4.12 -0.59
N ASN A 23 -6.28 -4.65 -1.58
CA ASN A 23 -5.84 -6.05 -1.57
C ASN A 23 -4.96 -6.36 -0.36
N GLU A 24 -4.03 -5.46 -0.01
CA GLU A 24 -3.15 -5.62 1.15
C GLU A 24 -3.85 -5.43 2.52
N LEU A 25 -5.07 -4.86 2.51
CA LEU A 25 -5.91 -4.80 3.71
C LEU A 25 -6.70 -6.10 3.91
N VAL A 26 -7.11 -6.77 2.83
CA VAL A 26 -7.84 -8.06 2.88
C VAL A 26 -6.93 -9.22 3.26
N ASP A 27 -5.70 -9.28 2.74
CA ASP A 27 -4.73 -10.36 3.05
C ASP A 27 -4.36 -10.43 4.56
N SER A 28 -4.74 -9.42 5.37
CA SER A 28 -4.59 -9.44 6.83
C SER A 28 -5.73 -10.10 7.60
N LYS A 29 -6.82 -10.49 6.93
CA LYS A 29 -7.85 -11.34 7.51
C LYS A 29 -7.51 -12.78 7.12
N GLU A 30 -7.30 -13.64 8.11
CA GLU A 30 -7.08 -15.07 7.90
C GLU A 30 -8.08 -15.62 6.87
N PRO A 31 -7.63 -16.36 5.85
CA PRO A 31 -8.53 -16.97 4.89
C PRO A 31 -9.37 -18.01 5.63
N GLY A 32 -10.65 -17.68 5.86
CA GLY A 32 -11.65 -18.72 6.10
C GLY A 32 -11.62 -19.68 4.92
N GLN A 33 -11.45 -20.98 5.18
CA GLN A 33 -11.22 -22.03 4.19
C GLN A 33 -12.41 -22.31 3.23
N ASP A 34 -13.38 -21.40 3.09
CA ASP A 34 -14.65 -21.66 2.38
C ASP A 34 -14.90 -20.82 1.10
N GLU A 35 -13.94 -20.02 0.64
CA GLU A 35 -14.17 -19.11 -0.50
C GLU A 35 -14.06 -19.74 -1.91
N GLN A 36 -13.87 -21.06 -2.04
CA GLN A 36 -13.99 -21.70 -3.36
C GLN A 36 -15.42 -21.93 -3.82
N SER A 37 -16.43 -21.84 -2.93
CA SER A 37 -17.77 -22.35 -3.25
C SER A 37 -18.79 -21.32 -3.76
N ASN A 38 -18.56 -20.01 -3.66
CA ASN A 38 -19.48 -18.98 -4.20
C ASN A 38 -18.73 -17.69 -4.55
N LEU A 39 -17.83 -17.74 -5.56
CA LEU A 39 -17.26 -16.51 -6.11
C LEU A 39 -18.37 -15.75 -6.86
N THR A 40 -18.89 -14.68 -6.24
CA THR A 40 -19.61 -13.65 -6.99
C THR A 40 -18.64 -12.99 -7.99
N ALA A 41 -19.16 -12.32 -9.03
CA ALA A 41 -18.33 -11.60 -10.00
C ALA A 41 -17.33 -10.62 -9.31
N GLU A 42 -17.73 -10.03 -8.18
CA GLU A 42 -16.88 -9.17 -7.36
C GLU A 42 -15.68 -9.93 -6.73
N GLY A 43 -15.87 -11.19 -6.36
CA GLY A 43 -14.79 -12.05 -5.84
C GLY A 43 -13.78 -12.45 -6.91
N GLU A 44 -14.24 -12.69 -8.15
CA GLU A 44 -13.35 -13.01 -9.28
C GLU A 44 -12.45 -11.82 -9.64
N ASP A 45 -13.01 -10.61 -9.74
CA ASP A 45 -12.24 -9.40 -10.05
C ASP A 45 -11.21 -9.07 -8.96
N SER A 46 -11.58 -9.24 -7.69
CA SER A 46 -10.64 -9.08 -6.57
C SER A 46 -9.47 -10.07 -6.68
N LEU A 47 -9.75 -11.34 -6.97
CA LEU A 47 -8.72 -12.37 -7.11
C LEU A 47 -7.79 -12.11 -8.30
N LEU A 48 -8.31 -11.63 -9.43
CA LEU A 48 -7.50 -11.23 -10.59
C LEU A 48 -6.62 -10.02 -10.28
N SER A 49 -7.15 -9.03 -9.56
CA SER A 49 -6.38 -7.84 -9.20
C SER A 49 -5.23 -8.16 -8.25
N ARG A 50 -5.43 -9.08 -7.30
CA ARG A 50 -4.37 -9.56 -6.39
C ARG A 50 -3.28 -10.30 -7.14
N LYS A 51 -3.65 -11.20 -8.06
CA LYS A 51 -2.69 -11.89 -8.94
C LYS A 51 -1.88 -10.90 -9.78
N LEU A 52 -2.51 -9.85 -10.31
CA LEU A 52 -1.82 -8.81 -11.06
C LEU A 52 -0.80 -8.07 -10.17
N ALA A 53 -1.20 -7.65 -8.97
CA ALA A 53 -0.31 -6.99 -8.01
C ALA A 53 0.89 -7.86 -7.65
N GLU A 54 0.67 -9.15 -7.42
CA GLU A 54 1.72 -10.13 -7.15
C GLU A 54 2.68 -10.29 -8.34
N MET A 55 2.14 -10.43 -9.56
CA MET A 55 2.95 -10.51 -10.78
C MET A 55 3.81 -9.24 -10.97
N MET A 56 3.23 -8.06 -10.76
CA MET A 56 3.96 -6.79 -10.82
C MET A 56 5.10 -6.78 -9.80
N ALA A 57 4.85 -7.16 -8.56
CA ALA A 57 5.89 -7.23 -7.53
C ALA A 57 7.01 -8.21 -7.91
N ILE A 58 6.67 -9.39 -8.41
CA ILE A 58 7.67 -10.39 -8.85
C ILE A 58 8.52 -9.85 -10.00
N LEU A 59 7.89 -9.23 -11.01
CA LEU A 59 8.60 -8.69 -12.18
C LEU A 59 9.52 -7.53 -11.80
N LEU A 60 9.04 -6.61 -10.96
CA LEU A 60 9.84 -5.49 -10.47
C LEU A 60 11.04 -5.95 -9.65
N LYS A 61 10.84 -6.94 -8.76
CA LYS A 61 11.93 -7.52 -7.93
C LYS A 61 12.98 -8.29 -8.74
N LYS A 62 12.56 -8.98 -9.81
CA LYS A 62 13.49 -9.71 -10.71
C LYS A 62 14.21 -8.78 -11.69
N GLY A 63 13.65 -7.60 -11.94
CA GLY A 63 14.18 -6.62 -12.88
C GLY A 63 15.37 -5.83 -12.34
N SER A 64 15.58 -4.66 -12.95
CA SER A 64 16.62 -3.73 -12.51
C SER A 64 16.23 -3.09 -11.18
N PRO A 65 17.15 -3.05 -10.17
CA PRO A 65 16.92 -2.31 -8.93
C PRO A 65 16.54 -0.84 -9.17
N ARG A 66 17.07 -0.20 -10.23
CA ARG A 66 16.69 1.17 -10.59
C ARG A 66 15.24 1.30 -11.04
N ILE A 67 14.70 0.29 -11.72
CA ILE A 67 13.30 0.29 -12.13
C ILE A 67 12.40 0.09 -10.91
N LEU A 68 12.78 -0.82 -10.00
CA LEU A 68 12.11 -0.98 -8.71
C LEU A 68 12.12 0.32 -7.89
N ASP A 69 13.27 1.02 -7.84
CA ASP A 69 13.41 2.28 -7.09
C ASP A 69 12.48 3.37 -7.64
N CYS A 70 12.45 3.53 -8.96
CA CYS A 70 11.53 4.47 -9.61
C CYS A 70 10.07 4.09 -9.40
N ALA A 71 9.71 2.80 -9.54
CA ALA A 71 8.34 2.34 -9.36
C ALA A 71 7.86 2.59 -7.92
N SER A 72 8.65 2.21 -6.93
CA SER A 72 8.39 2.47 -5.51
C SER A 72 8.31 3.97 -5.21
N GLY A 73 9.20 4.80 -5.76
CA GLY A 73 9.15 6.26 -5.60
C GLY A 73 7.86 6.87 -6.16
N VAL A 74 7.41 6.43 -7.34
CA VAL A 74 6.12 6.87 -7.91
C VAL A 74 4.95 6.47 -7.01
N LEU A 75 4.96 5.25 -6.45
CA LEU A 75 3.94 4.79 -5.50
C LEU A 75 3.93 5.64 -4.22
N LEU A 76 5.09 5.89 -3.63
CA LEU A 76 5.22 6.69 -2.41
C LEU A 76 4.85 8.15 -2.62
N SER A 77 5.03 8.69 -3.83
CA SER A 77 4.66 10.08 -4.14
C SER A 77 3.17 10.37 -3.98
N THR A 78 2.30 9.34 -3.99
CA THR A 78 0.86 9.53 -3.83
C THR A 78 0.43 9.71 -2.37
N PHE A 79 1.28 9.35 -1.40
CA PHE A 79 0.90 9.29 0.02
C PHE A 79 0.49 10.65 0.58
N GLN A 80 1.19 11.72 0.21
CA GLN A 80 0.83 13.07 0.66
C GLN A 80 -0.58 13.47 0.20
N LEU A 81 -0.96 13.10 -1.03
CA LEU A 81 -2.31 13.34 -1.53
C LEU A 81 -3.33 12.50 -0.74
N THR A 82 -3.02 11.23 -0.49
CA THR A 82 -3.86 10.32 0.27
C THR A 82 -4.08 10.79 1.73
N LEU A 83 -3.02 11.26 2.40
CA LEU A 83 -3.08 11.82 3.76
C LEU A 83 -3.95 13.07 3.85
N ARG A 84 -3.82 14.01 2.89
CA ARG A 84 -4.64 15.24 2.83
C ARG A 84 -6.11 14.97 2.60
N ARG A 85 -6.43 13.83 2.00
CA ARG A 85 -7.80 13.40 1.75
C ARG A 85 -8.39 12.54 2.86
N SER A 86 -7.61 12.26 3.90
CA SER A 86 -8.00 11.34 4.97
C SER A 86 -8.27 9.91 4.51
N ASP A 87 -7.67 9.50 3.38
CA ASP A 87 -7.75 8.14 2.83
C ASP A 87 -6.72 7.21 3.57
N TYR A 88 -6.76 7.17 4.91
CA TYR A 88 -5.71 6.56 5.75
C TYR A 88 -5.60 5.03 5.62
N ASP A 89 -6.69 4.37 5.24
CA ASP A 89 -6.71 2.95 4.89
C ASP A 89 -5.86 2.70 3.64
N ILE A 90 -5.95 3.58 2.64
CA ILE A 90 -5.12 3.54 1.43
C ILE A 90 -3.65 3.78 1.76
N VAL A 91 -3.33 4.71 2.68
CA VAL A 91 -1.95 4.91 3.16
C VAL A 91 -1.39 3.61 3.75
N LEU A 92 -2.14 2.96 4.64
CA LEU A 92 -1.72 1.69 5.25
C LEU A 92 -1.57 0.58 4.20
N GLY A 93 -2.56 0.40 3.32
CA GLY A 93 -2.53 -0.62 2.28
C GLY A 93 -1.37 -0.46 1.31
N MET A 94 -1.09 0.78 0.88
CA MET A 94 0.08 1.06 0.03
C MET A 94 1.39 0.86 0.78
N THR A 95 1.46 1.22 2.07
CA THR A 95 2.64 1.00 2.89
C THR A 95 2.96 -0.49 2.97
N ARG A 96 1.96 -1.34 3.21
CA ARG A 96 2.11 -2.81 3.18
C ARG A 96 2.59 -3.31 1.83
N PHE A 97 1.98 -2.86 0.73
CA PHE A 97 2.41 -3.28 -0.61
C PHE A 97 3.90 -2.99 -0.84
N ILE A 98 4.33 -1.79 -0.49
CA ILE A 98 5.70 -1.35 -0.74
C ILE A 98 6.67 -2.06 0.22
N CYS A 99 6.45 -1.98 1.52
CA CYS A 99 7.32 -2.58 2.54
C CYS A 99 7.36 -4.11 2.44
N ASP A 100 6.21 -4.78 2.33
CA ASP A 100 6.14 -6.23 2.41
C ASP A 100 6.32 -6.89 1.03
N LYS A 101 5.64 -6.38 -0.01
CA LYS A 101 5.65 -7.05 -1.34
C LYS A 101 6.79 -6.58 -2.23
N LEU A 102 7.11 -5.29 -2.27
CA LEU A 102 8.16 -4.78 -3.16
C LEU A 102 9.56 -4.86 -2.55
N LEU A 103 9.70 -4.44 -1.29
CA LEU A 103 10.98 -4.42 -0.58
C LEU A 103 11.25 -5.76 0.10
N GLY A 104 10.24 -6.29 0.81
CA GLY A 104 10.35 -7.51 1.60
C GLY A 104 11.47 -7.42 2.65
N ASN A 105 11.91 -8.57 3.16
CA ASN A 105 12.93 -8.64 4.22
C ASN A 105 14.37 -8.41 3.72
N ASN A 106 14.57 -7.92 2.49
CA ASN A 106 15.89 -7.78 1.91
C ASN A 106 16.46 -6.38 2.16
N SER A 107 16.94 -6.12 3.38
CA SER A 107 17.54 -4.82 3.75
C SER A 107 18.68 -4.38 2.82
N LEU A 108 19.48 -5.34 2.32
CA LEU A 108 20.55 -5.08 1.35
C LEU A 108 20.03 -4.57 -0.01
N ALA A 109 18.76 -4.84 -0.34
CA ALA A 109 18.15 -4.26 -1.54
C ALA A 109 17.88 -2.77 -1.34
N LEU A 110 17.42 -2.35 -0.15
CA LEU A 110 17.04 -0.96 0.14
C LEU A 110 18.21 0.01 0.03
N GLU A 111 19.44 -0.42 0.36
CA GLU A 111 20.66 0.40 0.19
C GLU A 111 20.88 0.85 -1.27
N LYS A 112 20.32 0.11 -2.24
CA LYS A 112 20.40 0.43 -3.67
C LYS A 112 19.20 1.24 -4.17
N LEU A 113 18.21 1.48 -3.32
CA LEU A 113 16.93 2.13 -3.64
C LEU A 113 16.87 3.51 -2.96
N GLN A 114 17.76 4.40 -3.37
CA GLN A 114 17.93 5.71 -2.75
C GLN A 114 16.64 6.54 -2.80
N LEU A 115 15.94 6.54 -3.94
CA LEU A 115 14.71 7.32 -4.11
C LEU A 115 13.61 6.80 -3.17
N THR A 116 13.47 5.48 -3.09
CA THR A 116 12.51 4.82 -2.20
C THR A 116 12.81 5.15 -0.75
N ARG A 117 14.08 5.10 -0.34
CA ARG A 117 14.50 5.43 1.02
C ARG A 117 14.13 6.86 1.39
N ASP A 118 14.42 7.81 0.51
CA ASP A 118 14.15 9.24 0.74
C ASP A 118 12.64 9.49 0.86
N PHE A 119 11.83 8.92 -0.04
CA PHE A 119 10.38 9.02 0.07
C PHE A 119 9.79 8.29 1.27
N LEU A 120 10.35 7.16 1.73
CA LEU A 120 9.91 6.50 2.96
C LEU A 120 10.17 7.38 4.18
N HIS A 121 11.35 8.00 4.25
CA HIS A 121 11.71 8.94 5.31
C HIS A 121 10.78 10.16 5.32
N GLU A 122 10.54 10.79 4.17
CA GLU A 122 9.61 11.91 4.04
C GLU A 122 8.18 11.54 4.45
N ASN A 123 7.68 10.39 3.98
CA ASN A 123 6.34 9.92 4.32
C ASN A 123 6.21 9.56 5.80
N PHE A 124 7.25 8.98 6.40
CA PHE A 124 7.27 8.70 7.83
C PHE A 124 7.11 9.99 8.66
N LEU A 125 7.89 11.03 8.33
CA LEU A 125 7.80 12.32 9.02
C LEU A 125 6.44 13.00 8.83
N GLU A 126 5.88 12.91 7.62
CA GLU A 126 4.56 13.44 7.33
C GLU A 126 3.47 12.71 8.13
N ILE A 127 3.50 11.36 8.17
CA ILE A 127 2.56 10.58 8.97
C ILE A 127 2.72 10.89 10.46
N ASP A 128 3.96 11.01 10.95
CA ASP A 128 4.23 11.40 12.33
C ASP A 128 3.62 12.76 12.66
N ARG A 129 3.74 13.74 11.75
CA ARG A 129 3.09 15.05 11.89
C ARG A 129 1.57 14.93 12.01
N TYR A 130 0.93 14.12 11.16
CA TYR A 130 -0.53 13.92 11.21
C TYR A 130 -1.01 13.34 12.54
N VAL A 131 -0.25 12.39 13.10
CA VAL A 131 -0.58 11.79 14.39
C VAL A 131 -0.31 12.76 15.55
N ARG A 132 0.89 13.37 15.59
CA ARG A 132 1.34 14.23 16.68
C ARG A 132 0.54 15.54 16.77
N ASP A 133 0.22 16.15 15.63
CA ASP A 133 -0.50 17.42 15.58
C ASP A 133 -2.03 17.22 15.61
N GLU A 134 -2.50 16.02 15.97
CA GLU A 134 -3.91 15.64 16.12
C GLU A 134 -4.79 15.94 14.89
N LEU A 135 -4.20 15.84 13.69
CA LEU A 135 -4.92 16.04 12.43
C LEU A 135 -5.86 14.87 12.09
N VAL A 136 -5.79 13.78 12.86
CA VAL A 136 -6.63 12.59 12.73
C VAL A 136 -7.54 12.49 13.95
N HIS A 137 -8.85 12.59 13.71
CA HIS A 137 -9.85 12.77 14.76
C HIS A 137 -10.40 11.46 15.34
N ASP A 138 -10.31 10.35 14.61
CA ASP A 138 -10.76 9.03 15.06
C ASP A 138 -9.58 8.08 15.37
N ASP A 139 -9.81 7.20 16.35
CA ASP A 139 -8.78 6.30 16.86
C ASP A 139 -8.40 5.20 15.85
N ASP A 140 -9.35 4.74 15.03
CA ASP A 140 -9.11 3.71 14.02
C ASP A 140 -8.16 4.22 12.93
N SER A 141 -8.40 5.42 12.40
CA SER A 141 -7.52 6.08 11.43
C SER A 141 -6.15 6.39 12.03
N ARG A 142 -6.09 6.83 13.30
CA ARG A 142 -4.82 7.04 14.00
C ARG A 142 -4.05 5.73 14.11
N GLN A 143 -4.73 4.62 14.41
CA GLN A 143 -4.12 3.30 14.47
C GLN A 143 -3.62 2.83 13.10
N GLN A 144 -4.32 3.16 12.00
CA GLN A 144 -3.84 2.86 10.64
C GLN A 144 -2.52 3.58 10.34
N LEU A 145 -2.43 4.85 10.68
CA LEU A 145 -1.20 5.64 10.50
C LEU A 145 -0.05 5.14 11.39
N GLU A 146 -0.33 4.77 12.64
CA GLU A 146 0.70 4.17 13.50
C GLU A 146 1.18 2.80 13.00
N LYS A 147 0.29 1.97 12.44
CA LYS A 147 0.68 0.73 11.75
C LYS A 147 1.56 1.01 10.53
N ALA A 148 1.24 2.03 9.74
CA ALA A 148 2.06 2.44 8.59
C ALA A 148 3.45 2.90 9.04
N LYS A 149 3.54 3.73 10.09
CA LYS A 149 4.83 4.16 10.69
C LYS A 149 5.66 2.97 11.16
N ALA A 150 5.04 2.01 11.85
CA ALA A 150 5.72 0.81 12.32
C ALA A 150 6.29 -0.03 11.16
N LEU A 151 5.55 -0.16 10.06
CA LEU A 151 6.03 -0.85 8.86
C LEU A 151 7.21 -0.10 8.21
N ILE A 152 7.13 1.22 8.09
CA ILE A 152 8.25 2.00 7.54
C ILE A 152 9.51 1.84 8.41
N ARG A 153 9.39 1.95 9.75
CA ARG A 153 10.51 1.71 10.68
C ARG A 153 11.10 0.30 10.60
N SER A 154 10.28 -0.69 10.28
CA SER A 154 10.76 -2.07 10.14
C SER A 154 11.70 -2.25 8.93
N VAL A 155 11.56 -1.38 7.93
CA VAL A 155 12.36 -1.38 6.70
C VAL A 155 13.47 -0.32 6.75
N LEU A 156 13.20 0.83 7.37
CA LEU A 156 14.09 1.97 7.52
C LEU A 156 14.53 2.10 8.99
N THR A 157 15.72 1.61 9.33
CA THR A 157 16.18 1.51 10.72
C THR A 157 16.62 2.85 11.33
N ASP A 158 16.68 3.92 10.54
CA ASP A 158 17.16 5.26 10.90
C ASP A 158 16.04 6.31 11.09
N VAL A 159 14.78 5.88 11.30
CA VAL A 159 13.61 6.76 11.60
C VAL A 159 12.86 6.43 12.89
#